data_AF-A0A0F9UHY8-F1
#
_entry.id   AF-A0A0F9UHY8-F1
#
_cell.length_a   1.000
_cell.length_b   1.000
_cell.length_c   1.000
_cell.angle_alpha   90.00
_cell.angle_beta   90.00
_cell.angle_gamma   90.00
#
_symmetry.space_group_name_H-M   'P 1'
#
loop_
_entity.id
_entity.type
_entity.pdbx_description
1 polymer ?
#
loop_
_entity_poly.entity_id
_entity_poly.type
_entity_poly.pdbx_seq_one_letter_code
_entity_poly.pdbx_strand_id
1 'polypeptide(L)'
;MGYTHYWRRELKVAPADYLGIVMDFKKLLPVFEEQGVKLADGNGEGEPEFNEVKVCFNGVEHCGHKYHELGITWPAPKAAGVAVEPAVSGSWFAGAKLEKRCCGGDCSHDPLDFPMELKPGKWQKPENGKWFEFCKTAFKPYDWAVTAFLVIAKHYLGDRLIVHSDGEIEHWHDAMQLCQIELGYGLEFKIDDEESDVK
;
A
#
# COMPACT_ATOMS: atom_id res chain seq x y z
N MET A 1 12.55 -3.77 -10.06
CA MET A 1 11.37 -4.56 -10.46
C MET A 1 10.95 -5.36 -9.24
N GLY A 2 9.70 -5.23 -8.83
CA GLY A 2 9.08 -5.83 -7.65
C GLY A 2 7.65 -5.32 -7.57
N TYR A 3 6.75 -6.01 -6.89
CA TYR A 3 5.35 -5.62 -6.83
C TYR A 3 5.20 -4.22 -6.20
N THR A 4 4.71 -3.25 -7.00
CA THR A 4 4.72 -1.82 -6.69
C THR A 4 3.35 -1.19 -6.89
N HIS A 5 3.04 -0.22 -6.03
CA HIS A 5 1.92 0.70 -6.19
C HIS A 5 2.45 2.11 -6.45
N TYR A 6 1.82 2.81 -7.37
CA TYR A 6 2.21 4.13 -7.83
C TYR A 6 1.05 5.08 -7.63
N TRP A 7 1.34 6.34 -7.34
CA TRP A 7 0.32 7.36 -7.36
C TRP A 7 0.87 8.71 -7.81
N ARG A 8 -0.02 9.53 -8.36
CA ARG A 8 0.25 10.94 -8.64
C ARG A 8 -0.77 11.82 -7.93
N ARG A 9 -0.30 12.87 -7.27
CA ARG A 9 -1.17 13.84 -6.58
C ARG A 9 -0.67 15.27 -6.60
N GLU A 10 -1.55 16.20 -6.28
CA GLU A 10 -1.17 17.59 -6.02
C GLU A 10 -0.18 17.70 -4.86
N LEU A 11 0.62 18.78 -4.84
CA LEU A 11 1.63 18.99 -3.79
C LEU A 11 1.07 18.99 -2.37
N LYS A 12 -0.17 19.45 -2.22
CA LYS A 12 -0.77 19.68 -0.92
C LYS A 12 -2.18 19.12 -0.90
N VAL A 13 -2.43 18.27 0.07
CA VAL A 13 -3.77 17.80 0.39
C VAL A 13 -4.43 18.83 1.31
N ALA A 14 -5.71 19.12 1.09
CA ALA A 14 -6.45 20.01 1.98
C ALA A 14 -6.50 19.39 3.40
N PRO A 15 -6.30 20.17 4.48
CA PRO A 15 -6.22 19.62 5.83
C PRO A 15 -7.44 18.79 6.25
N ALA A 16 -8.64 19.16 5.80
CA ALA A 16 -9.86 18.41 6.09
C ALA A 16 -9.87 17.03 5.41
N ASP A 17 -9.49 16.96 4.13
CA ASP A 17 -9.38 15.70 3.39
C ASP A 17 -8.30 14.81 4.01
N TYR A 18 -7.15 15.39 4.33
CA TYR A 18 -6.03 14.67 4.93
C TYR A 18 -6.39 14.10 6.31
N LEU A 19 -7.05 14.89 7.15
CA LEU A 19 -7.56 14.43 8.43
C LEU A 19 -8.55 13.27 8.26
N GLY A 20 -9.47 13.36 7.29
CA GLY A 20 -10.40 12.29 6.96
C GLY A 20 -9.69 10.99 6.57
N ILE A 21 -8.69 11.08 5.68
CA ILE A 21 -7.86 9.94 5.28
C ILE A 21 -7.19 9.29 6.50
N VAL A 22 -6.55 10.08 7.36
CA VAL A 22 -5.86 9.58 8.56
C VAL A 22 -6.84 8.94 9.53
N MET A 23 -7.99 9.56 9.77
CA MET A 23 -9.00 9.06 10.69
C MET A 23 -9.62 7.75 10.21
N ASP A 24 -9.93 7.64 8.93
CA ASP A 24 -10.51 6.42 8.37
C ASP A 24 -9.48 5.29 8.29
N PHE A 25 -8.23 5.58 7.95
CA PHE A 25 -7.18 4.57 7.99
C PHE A 25 -6.94 4.04 9.41
N LYS A 26 -6.99 4.92 10.42
CA LYS A 26 -6.86 4.51 11.83
C LYS A 26 -7.96 3.55 12.29
N LYS A 27 -9.16 3.60 11.70
CA LYS A 27 -10.23 2.64 12.01
C LYS A 27 -9.90 1.22 11.54
N LEU A 28 -9.05 1.06 10.52
CA LEU A 28 -8.67 -0.24 9.97
C LEU A 28 -7.55 -0.94 10.76
N LEU A 29 -6.79 -0.20 11.57
CA LEU A 29 -5.62 -0.73 12.30
C LEU A 29 -5.93 -1.95 13.19
N PRO A 30 -7.04 -2.00 13.95
CA PRO A 30 -7.37 -3.17 14.76
C PRO A 30 -7.58 -4.43 13.91
N VAL A 31 -8.15 -4.29 12.71
CA VAL A 31 -8.39 -5.43 11.81
C VAL A 31 -7.08 -5.97 11.26
N PHE A 32 -6.15 -5.10 10.88
CA PHE A 32 -4.81 -5.53 10.47
C PHE A 32 -4.10 -6.29 11.59
N GLU A 33 -4.14 -5.76 12.81
CA GLU A 33 -3.50 -6.40 13.96
C GLU A 33 -4.13 -7.77 14.29
N GLU A 34 -5.47 -7.88 14.26
CA GLU A 34 -6.19 -9.14 14.48
C GLU A 34 -5.82 -10.22 13.45
N GLN A 35 -5.58 -9.80 12.19
CA GLN A 35 -5.12 -10.69 11.12
C GLN A 35 -3.60 -10.90 11.09
N GLY A 36 -2.87 -10.43 12.11
CA GLY A 36 -1.43 -10.60 12.23
C GLY A 36 -0.59 -9.69 11.33
N VAL A 37 -1.18 -8.66 10.73
CA VAL A 37 -0.48 -7.62 9.98
C VAL A 37 -0.12 -6.47 10.90
N LYS A 38 1.10 -6.53 11.45
CA LYS A 38 1.66 -5.45 12.24
C LYS A 38 2.35 -4.42 11.35
N LEU A 39 2.13 -3.15 11.66
CA LEU A 39 2.79 -2.02 11.01
C LEU A 39 3.86 -1.46 11.93
N ALA A 40 4.92 -0.93 11.33
CA ALA A 40 6.04 -0.27 11.98
C ALA A 40 6.27 1.11 11.36
N ASP A 41 7.26 1.85 11.85
CA ASP A 41 7.72 3.10 11.25
C ASP A 41 8.26 2.90 9.82
N GLY A 42 8.70 3.99 9.19
CA GLY A 42 9.23 3.93 7.82
C GLY A 42 10.47 3.02 7.64
N ASN A 43 11.22 2.77 8.70
CA ASN A 43 12.39 1.88 8.68
C ASN A 43 12.02 0.43 8.98
N GLY A 44 10.77 0.14 9.34
CA GLY A 44 10.33 -1.19 9.74
C GLY A 44 10.57 -1.49 11.22
N GLU A 45 10.80 -0.46 12.03
CA GLU A 45 11.03 -0.54 13.47
C GLU A 45 9.96 0.26 14.24
N GLY A 46 9.80 0.01 15.54
CA GLY A 46 8.93 0.84 16.40
C GLY A 46 7.47 0.97 15.93
N GLU A 47 6.89 2.15 16.14
CA GLU A 47 5.47 2.45 15.88
C GLU A 47 5.30 3.28 14.61
N PRO A 48 4.23 3.06 13.83
CA PRO A 48 3.96 3.85 12.62
C PRO A 48 3.63 5.31 12.94
N GLU A 49 3.91 6.21 11.99
CA GLU A 49 3.66 7.65 12.13
C GLU A 49 2.33 8.04 11.47
N PHE A 50 1.31 8.35 12.29
CA PHE A 50 0.00 8.81 11.81
C PHE A 50 -0.41 10.12 12.48
N ASN A 51 -0.10 11.24 11.85
CA ASN A 51 -0.42 12.58 12.36
C ASN A 51 -1.00 13.49 11.27
N GLU A 52 -1.30 14.74 11.63
CA GLU A 52 -1.95 15.73 10.76
C GLU A 52 -1.10 16.17 9.56
N VAL A 53 0.20 15.85 9.55
CA VAL A 53 1.13 16.28 8.50
C VAL A 53 1.79 15.13 7.76
N LYS A 54 1.75 13.91 8.29
CA LYS A 54 2.43 12.74 7.73
C LYS A 54 1.77 11.42 8.12
N VAL A 55 1.58 10.57 7.12
CA VAL A 55 1.33 9.14 7.26
C VAL A 55 2.56 8.42 6.74
N CYS A 56 3.24 7.69 7.60
CA CYS A 56 4.39 6.89 7.21
C CYS A 56 4.40 5.56 7.98
N PHE A 57 4.47 4.46 7.25
CA PHE A 57 4.54 3.13 7.84
C PHE A 57 5.21 2.12 6.90
N ASN A 58 5.67 1.02 7.49
CA ASN A 58 6.22 -0.13 6.79
C ASN A 58 5.76 -1.43 7.48
N GLY A 59 6.10 -2.59 6.94
CA GLY A 59 6.02 -3.84 7.71
C GLY A 59 7.13 -3.94 8.75
N VAL A 60 6.97 -4.82 9.73
CA VAL A 60 7.99 -5.05 10.78
C VAL A 60 9.21 -5.80 10.21
N GLU A 61 10.40 -5.21 10.28
CA GLU A 61 11.63 -5.84 9.75
C GLU A 61 11.97 -7.11 10.55
N HIS A 62 12.04 -7.00 11.88
CA HIS A 62 12.29 -8.11 12.78
C HIS A 62 10.98 -8.77 13.25
N CYS A 63 10.17 -9.22 12.30
CA CYS A 63 8.81 -9.75 12.56
C CYS A 63 8.77 -11.07 13.36
N GLY A 64 9.89 -11.80 13.45
CA GLY A 64 9.98 -13.08 14.15
C GLY A 64 9.43 -14.28 13.37
N HIS A 65 8.95 -14.10 12.14
CA HIS A 65 8.62 -15.21 11.25
C HIS A 65 9.87 -15.98 10.84
N LYS A 66 9.70 -17.26 10.51
CA LYS A 66 10.78 -18.11 10.04
C LYS A 66 11.38 -17.54 8.75
N TYR A 67 12.70 -17.62 8.62
CA TYR A 67 13.36 -17.20 7.39
C TYR A 67 13.04 -18.14 6.22
N HIS A 68 12.70 -17.57 5.08
CA HIS A 68 12.55 -18.26 3.80
C HIS A 68 13.14 -17.43 2.66
N GLU A 69 13.94 -18.06 1.80
CA GLU A 69 14.47 -17.40 0.61
C GLU A 69 13.39 -17.36 -0.49
N LEU A 70 12.67 -16.24 -0.58
CA LEU A 70 11.57 -16.05 -1.54
C LEU A 70 11.97 -15.22 -2.77
N GLY A 71 13.15 -14.62 -2.77
CA GLY A 71 13.57 -13.66 -3.80
C GLY A 71 12.70 -12.39 -3.78
N ILE A 72 12.56 -11.74 -4.94
CA ILE A 72 11.58 -10.66 -5.10
C ILE A 72 10.23 -11.34 -5.34
N THR A 73 9.26 -11.17 -4.46
CA THR A 73 7.97 -11.89 -4.54
C THR A 73 6.97 -11.21 -5.46
N TRP A 74 6.07 -12.00 -6.06
CA TRP A 74 5.02 -11.53 -6.97
C TRP A 74 3.68 -12.24 -6.67
N PRO A 75 2.53 -11.57 -6.77
CA PRO A 75 1.25 -12.23 -6.54
C PRO A 75 0.86 -13.15 -7.70
N ALA A 76 0.28 -14.30 -7.38
CA ALA A 76 -0.44 -15.12 -8.36
C ALA A 76 -1.74 -14.39 -8.82
N PRO A 77 -2.34 -14.77 -9.97
CA PRO A 77 -3.49 -14.05 -10.53
C PRO A 77 -4.72 -13.90 -9.60
N LYS A 78 -4.87 -14.76 -8.60
CA LYS A 78 -5.98 -14.72 -7.61
C LYS A 78 -5.47 -14.62 -6.18
N ALA A 79 -4.29 -14.03 -6.00
CA ALA A 79 -3.67 -13.96 -4.69
C ALA A 79 -4.49 -13.05 -3.76
N ALA A 80 -4.78 -13.54 -2.56
CA ALA A 80 -5.62 -12.86 -1.58
C ALA A 80 -5.30 -13.32 -0.15
N GLY A 81 -5.61 -12.48 0.82
CA GLY A 81 -5.36 -12.69 2.24
C GLY A 81 -3.88 -12.65 2.63
N VAL A 82 -3.62 -13.04 3.87
CA VAL A 82 -2.30 -13.02 4.51
C VAL A 82 -2.00 -14.42 5.05
N ALA A 83 -0.73 -14.81 5.00
CA ALA A 83 -0.24 -16.07 5.57
C ALA A 83 1.04 -15.85 6.36
N VAL A 84 1.14 -16.57 7.49
CA VAL A 84 2.36 -16.62 8.32
C VAL A 84 3.46 -17.41 7.61
N GLU A 85 3.10 -18.56 7.04
CA GLU A 85 4.02 -19.39 6.26
C GLU A 85 3.90 -19.05 4.76
N PRO A 86 5.00 -19.11 3.98
CA PRO A 86 4.95 -18.74 2.57
C PRO A 86 3.99 -19.59 1.73
N ALA A 87 2.99 -18.94 1.14
CA ALA A 87 2.00 -19.56 0.26
C ALA A 87 2.50 -19.59 -1.21
N VAL A 88 3.61 -20.29 -1.47
CA VAL A 88 4.26 -20.33 -2.79
C VAL A 88 3.46 -21.20 -3.77
N SER A 89 3.00 -20.62 -4.88
CA SER A 89 2.32 -21.34 -5.99
C SER A 89 3.19 -21.54 -7.23
N GLY A 90 4.39 -20.97 -7.24
CA GLY A 90 5.33 -21.14 -8.35
C GLY A 90 6.44 -20.10 -8.29
N SER A 91 7.01 -19.81 -9.46
CA SER A 91 8.06 -18.80 -9.60
C SER A 91 7.75 -17.83 -10.75
N TRP A 92 8.39 -16.67 -10.67
CA TRP A 92 8.60 -15.73 -11.78
C TRP A 92 10.10 -15.45 -11.90
N PHE A 93 10.52 -14.60 -12.84
CA PHE A 93 11.94 -14.50 -13.21
C PHE A 93 12.87 -14.05 -12.06
N ALA A 94 12.35 -13.41 -11.01
CA ALA A 94 13.16 -12.87 -9.90
C ALA A 94 12.80 -13.43 -8.51
N GLY A 95 11.90 -14.40 -8.41
CA GLY A 95 11.53 -15.00 -7.12
C GLY A 95 10.26 -15.84 -7.14
N ALA A 96 9.65 -15.98 -5.97
CA ALA A 96 8.44 -16.78 -5.77
C ALA A 96 7.17 -16.05 -6.24
N LYS A 97 6.23 -16.82 -6.77
CA LYS A 97 4.83 -16.41 -6.93
C LYS A 97 4.04 -16.85 -5.71
N LEU A 98 3.22 -15.95 -5.15
CA LEU A 98 2.51 -16.15 -3.88
C LEU A 98 0.99 -16.15 -4.08
N GLU A 99 0.28 -17.06 -3.43
CA GLU A 99 -1.20 -17.05 -3.37
C GLU A 99 -1.76 -16.17 -2.25
N LYS A 100 -0.94 -15.85 -1.26
CA LYS A 100 -1.30 -15.01 -0.10
C LYS A 100 -0.13 -14.10 0.21
N ARG A 101 -0.40 -12.92 0.76
CA ARG A 101 0.65 -12.02 1.25
C ARG A 101 1.41 -12.71 2.36
N CYS A 102 2.72 -12.82 2.23
CA CYS A 102 3.57 -13.44 3.23
C CYS A 102 4.98 -12.86 3.14
N CYS A 103 5.77 -13.04 4.19
CA CYS A 103 7.17 -12.64 4.20
C CYS A 103 8.11 -13.84 4.28
N GLY A 104 9.39 -13.59 4.04
CA GLY A 104 10.47 -14.58 4.21
C GLY A 104 11.23 -14.41 5.52
N GLY A 105 10.59 -13.92 6.59
CA GLY A 105 11.24 -13.58 7.87
C GLY A 105 11.48 -12.08 8.11
N ASP A 106 11.13 -11.26 7.13
CA ASP A 106 11.17 -9.79 7.19
C ASP A 106 9.92 -9.24 6.48
N CYS A 107 9.03 -8.58 7.23
CA CYS A 107 7.78 -8.03 6.68
C CYS A 107 7.94 -6.64 6.04
N SER A 108 9.07 -5.94 6.21
CA SER A 108 9.28 -4.58 5.70
C SER A 108 9.74 -4.58 4.23
N HIS A 109 9.49 -3.53 3.45
CA HIS A 109 10.13 -3.36 2.14
C HIS A 109 10.44 -1.88 1.87
N ASP A 110 9.75 -1.22 0.94
CA ASP A 110 9.77 0.24 0.86
C ASP A 110 8.63 0.79 1.75
N PRO A 111 8.86 1.85 2.56
CA PRO A 111 7.79 2.44 3.35
C PRO A 111 6.73 3.08 2.46
N LEU A 112 5.47 3.07 2.92
CA LEU A 112 4.52 4.07 2.46
C LEU A 112 4.88 5.38 3.17
N ASP A 113 5.18 6.42 2.42
CA ASP A 113 5.30 7.79 2.92
C ASP A 113 4.34 8.67 2.14
N PHE A 114 3.34 9.22 2.83
CA PHE A 114 2.31 10.06 2.25
C PHE A 114 2.17 11.32 3.12
N PRO A 115 3.01 12.34 2.93
CA PRO A 115 2.91 13.60 3.68
C PRO A 115 1.74 14.45 3.22
N MET A 116 1.14 15.26 4.10
CA MET A 116 0.09 16.22 3.71
C MET A 116 0.60 17.22 2.67
N GLU A 117 1.85 17.65 2.80
CA GLU A 117 2.55 18.51 1.85
C GLU A 117 3.80 17.80 1.34
N LEU A 118 3.77 17.39 0.07
CA LEU A 118 4.88 16.76 -0.61
C LEU A 118 6.01 17.77 -0.82
N LYS A 119 7.25 17.32 -0.58
CA LYS A 119 8.47 18.05 -0.91
C LYS A 119 9.20 17.31 -2.04
N PRO A 120 8.92 17.65 -3.30
CA PRO A 120 9.51 16.92 -4.42
C PRO A 120 11.03 17.02 -4.46
N GLY A 121 11.66 15.97 -4.98
CA GLY A 121 13.08 16.00 -5.29
C GLY A 121 13.37 16.98 -6.44
N LYS A 122 14.60 17.53 -6.49
CA LYS A 122 15.02 18.48 -7.55
C LYS A 122 14.87 17.93 -8.98
N TRP A 123 14.89 16.62 -9.13
CA TRP A 123 14.81 15.88 -10.40
C TRP A 123 13.38 15.63 -10.86
N GLN A 124 12.45 15.70 -9.91
CA GLN A 124 11.06 15.37 -10.11
C GLN A 124 10.38 16.54 -10.81
N LYS A 125 9.50 16.24 -11.75
CA LYS A 125 8.69 17.24 -12.46
C LYS A 125 7.23 16.83 -12.35
N PRO A 126 6.31 17.78 -12.16
CA PRO A 126 4.90 17.45 -12.17
C PRO A 126 4.46 17.08 -13.58
N GLU A 127 3.52 16.16 -13.66
CA GLU A 127 2.78 15.80 -14.85
C GLU A 127 1.33 16.19 -14.61
N ASN A 128 0.79 17.11 -15.42
CA ASN A 128 -0.55 17.67 -15.24
C ASN A 128 -0.84 18.16 -13.80
N GLY A 129 0.14 18.86 -13.22
CA GLY A 129 0.06 19.43 -11.86
C GLY A 129 0.20 18.40 -10.73
N LYS A 130 0.37 17.12 -11.04
CA LYS A 130 0.51 16.03 -10.07
C LYS A 130 1.94 15.48 -10.03
N TRP A 131 2.36 15.02 -8.87
CA TRP A 131 3.72 14.55 -8.60
C TRP A 131 3.71 13.05 -8.31
N PHE A 132 4.66 12.35 -8.91
CA PHE A 132 4.78 10.89 -8.86
C PHE A 132 5.42 10.38 -7.56
N GLU A 133 4.75 9.48 -6.87
CA GLU A 133 5.25 8.74 -5.71
C GLU A 133 4.95 7.23 -5.91
N PHE A 134 5.64 6.38 -5.17
CA PHE A 134 5.46 4.93 -5.26
C PHE A 134 5.85 4.23 -3.97
N CYS A 135 5.36 3.01 -3.78
CA CYS A 135 5.73 2.13 -2.68
C CYS A 135 5.88 0.70 -3.23
N LYS A 136 7.07 0.13 -3.12
CA LYS A 136 7.29 -1.29 -3.42
C LYS A 136 7.00 -2.08 -2.17
N THR A 137 6.05 -3.00 -2.26
CA THR A 137 5.64 -3.82 -1.11
C THR A 137 6.12 -5.25 -1.23
N ALA A 138 6.49 -5.68 -2.45
CA ALA A 138 6.81 -7.07 -2.77
C ALA A 138 5.70 -8.06 -2.33
N PHE A 139 4.44 -7.60 -2.24
CA PHE A 139 3.31 -8.41 -1.77
C PHE A 139 3.53 -8.99 -0.35
N LYS A 140 4.33 -8.30 0.47
CA LYS A 140 4.53 -8.64 1.90
C LYS A 140 3.26 -8.31 2.71
N PRO A 141 3.10 -8.80 3.96
CA PRO A 141 1.86 -8.66 4.72
C PRO A 141 1.31 -7.23 4.83
N TYR A 142 2.17 -6.22 5.02
CA TYR A 142 1.77 -4.82 5.15
C TYR A 142 1.23 -4.20 3.84
N ASP A 143 1.41 -4.87 2.69
CA ASP A 143 0.80 -4.49 1.41
C ASP A 143 -0.71 -4.32 1.51
N TRP A 144 -1.36 -5.12 2.36
CA TRP A 144 -2.80 -4.99 2.59
C TRP A 144 -3.16 -3.63 3.20
N ALA A 145 -2.33 -3.12 4.10
CA ALA A 145 -2.50 -1.78 4.67
C ALA A 145 -2.16 -0.68 3.66
N VAL A 146 -1.15 -0.88 2.81
CA VAL A 146 -0.80 0.05 1.72
C VAL A 146 -1.95 0.22 0.73
N THR A 147 -2.50 -0.90 0.24
CA THR A 147 -3.63 -0.90 -0.69
C THR A 147 -4.89 -0.30 -0.06
N ALA A 148 -5.20 -0.62 1.20
CA ALA A 148 -6.31 -0.01 1.92
C ALA A 148 -6.15 1.51 2.11
N PHE A 149 -4.94 1.96 2.44
CA PHE A 149 -4.65 3.39 2.54
C PHE A 149 -4.90 4.12 1.22
N LEU A 150 -4.46 3.56 0.09
CA LEU A 150 -4.65 4.17 -1.22
C LEU A 150 -6.12 4.16 -1.67
N VAL A 151 -6.90 3.14 -1.31
CA VAL A 151 -8.36 3.12 -1.51
C VAL A 151 -9.03 4.29 -0.76
N ILE A 152 -8.67 4.48 0.51
CA ILE A 152 -9.17 5.60 1.33
C ILE A 152 -8.73 6.93 0.74
N ALA A 153 -7.46 7.09 0.40
CA ALA A 153 -6.93 8.33 -0.17
C ALA A 153 -7.64 8.68 -1.48
N LYS A 154 -7.93 7.70 -2.34
CA LYS A 154 -8.68 7.89 -3.59
C LYS A 154 -10.11 8.33 -3.32
N HIS A 155 -10.77 7.79 -2.29
CA HIS A 155 -12.12 8.23 -1.91
C HIS A 155 -12.18 9.73 -1.57
N TYR A 156 -11.24 10.23 -0.77
CA TYR A 156 -11.19 11.65 -0.37
C TYR A 156 -10.70 12.58 -1.48
N LEU A 157 -9.72 12.13 -2.27
CA LEU A 157 -9.05 12.99 -3.26
C LEU A 157 -9.71 12.96 -4.64
N GLY A 158 -10.45 11.89 -4.96
CA GLY A 158 -11.05 11.69 -6.28
C GLY A 158 -10.00 11.81 -7.38
N ASP A 159 -10.28 12.59 -8.40
CA ASP A 159 -9.39 12.82 -9.55
C ASP A 159 -8.09 13.59 -9.19
N ARG A 160 -7.96 14.11 -7.96
CA ARG A 160 -6.72 14.72 -7.47
C ARG A 160 -5.66 13.67 -7.10
N LEU A 161 -6.04 12.41 -6.96
CA LEU A 161 -5.14 11.27 -6.79
C LEU A 161 -5.35 10.28 -7.94
N ILE A 162 -4.28 9.99 -8.66
CA ILE A 162 -4.23 8.91 -9.66
C ILE A 162 -3.47 7.76 -9.03
N VAL A 163 -3.97 6.53 -9.11
CA VAL A 163 -3.38 5.32 -8.51
C VAL A 163 -3.18 4.26 -9.59
N HIS A 164 -1.94 3.80 -9.76
CA HIS A 164 -1.59 2.67 -10.62
C HIS A 164 -0.95 1.55 -9.79
N SER A 165 -0.87 0.36 -10.38
CA SER A 165 -0.22 -0.78 -9.76
C SER A 165 0.42 -1.69 -10.81
N ASP A 166 1.49 -2.36 -10.41
CA ASP A 166 2.00 -3.54 -11.14
C ASP A 166 1.06 -4.75 -11.05
N GLY A 167 0.07 -4.70 -10.14
CA GLY A 167 -0.94 -5.72 -9.90
C GLY A 167 -2.27 -5.45 -10.59
N GLU A 168 -3.13 -6.45 -10.53
CA GLU A 168 -4.49 -6.40 -11.04
C GLU A 168 -5.48 -6.02 -9.92
N ILE A 169 -6.70 -5.63 -10.29
CA ILE A 169 -7.73 -5.25 -9.32
C ILE A 169 -8.07 -6.39 -8.35
N GLU A 170 -7.94 -7.65 -8.76
CA GLU A 170 -8.13 -8.82 -7.91
C GLU A 170 -7.20 -8.82 -6.69
N HIS A 171 -5.97 -8.32 -6.83
CA HIS A 171 -5.01 -8.24 -5.72
C HIS A 171 -5.41 -7.19 -4.67
N TRP A 172 -6.22 -6.20 -5.06
CA TRP A 172 -6.70 -5.12 -4.21
C TRP A 172 -8.01 -5.45 -3.49
N HIS A 173 -8.66 -6.55 -3.86
CA HIS A 173 -10.00 -6.87 -3.38
C HIS A 173 -10.10 -6.98 -1.85
N ASP A 174 -9.08 -7.52 -1.18
CA ASP A 174 -9.06 -7.58 0.29
C ASP A 174 -9.13 -6.19 0.94
N ALA A 175 -8.44 -5.20 0.36
CA ALA A 175 -8.45 -3.82 0.85
C ALA A 175 -9.77 -3.13 0.53
N MET A 176 -10.31 -3.34 -0.68
CA MET A 176 -11.61 -2.80 -1.09
C MET A 176 -12.74 -3.32 -0.20
N GLN A 177 -12.75 -4.62 0.09
CA GLN A 177 -13.72 -5.24 0.98
C GLN A 177 -13.59 -4.73 2.41
N LEU A 178 -12.37 -4.63 2.92
CA LEU A 178 -12.12 -4.10 4.26
C LEU A 178 -12.66 -2.67 4.39
N CYS A 179 -12.33 -1.78 3.45
CA CYS A 179 -12.85 -0.42 3.44
C CYS A 179 -14.38 -0.42 3.39
N GLN A 180 -14.98 -1.27 2.54
CA GLN A 180 -16.43 -1.33 2.41
C GLN A 180 -17.13 -1.74 3.70
N ILE A 181 -16.56 -2.71 4.42
CA ILE A 181 -17.10 -3.24 5.67
C ILE A 181 -16.97 -2.19 6.79
N GLU A 182 -15.79 -1.60 6.94
CA GLU A 182 -15.48 -0.74 8.10
C GLU A 182 -15.88 0.74 7.89
N LEU A 183 -15.90 1.21 6.64
CA LEU A 183 -16.07 2.62 6.28
C LEU A 183 -17.32 2.87 5.44
N GLY A 184 -17.93 1.83 4.89
CA GLY A 184 -19.14 1.94 4.05
C GLY A 184 -18.86 2.29 2.59
N TYR A 185 -17.60 2.36 2.17
CA TYR A 185 -17.16 2.61 0.80
C TYR A 185 -15.88 1.84 0.47
N GLY A 186 -15.58 1.59 -0.80
CA GLY A 186 -14.33 0.97 -1.23
C GLY A 186 -14.48 -0.03 -2.37
N LEU A 187 -15.67 -0.62 -2.57
CA LEU A 187 -15.92 -1.53 -3.70
C LEU A 187 -16.00 -0.80 -5.04
N GLU A 188 -16.25 0.50 -5.03
CA GLU A 188 -16.24 1.35 -6.21
C GLU A 188 -14.83 1.72 -6.69
N PHE A 189 -13.80 1.42 -5.87
CA PHE A 189 -12.42 1.72 -6.21
C PHE A 189 -11.99 1.02 -7.50
N LYS A 190 -11.18 1.73 -8.28
CA LYS A 190 -10.55 1.22 -9.50
C LYS A 190 -9.11 1.70 -9.53
N ILE A 191 -8.24 0.85 -10.07
CA ILE A 191 -6.91 1.27 -10.50
C ILE A 191 -7.11 2.13 -11.75
N ASP A 192 -6.42 3.27 -11.81
CA ASP A 192 -6.50 4.16 -12.96
C ASP A 192 -5.67 3.60 -14.12
N ASP A 193 -6.12 3.82 -15.36
CA ASP A 193 -5.39 3.47 -16.57
C ASP A 193 -4.28 4.49 -16.86
N GLU A 194 -3.19 4.13 -17.52
CA GLU A 194 -2.09 5.07 -17.86
C GLU A 194 -2.56 6.33 -18.62
N GLU A 195 -3.67 6.27 -19.36
CA GLU A 195 -4.25 7.43 -20.05
C GLU A 195 -4.86 8.49 -19.11
N SER A 196 -5.14 8.12 -17.85
CA SER A 196 -5.64 9.04 -16.82
C SER A 196 -4.63 10.11 -16.44
N ASP A 197 -3.34 9.88 -16.70
CA ASP A 197 -2.28 10.85 -16.49
C ASP A 197 -2.37 12.05 -17.45
N VAL A 198 -3.13 11.94 -18.55
CA VAL A 198 -3.14 12.93 -19.67
C VAL A 198 -4.29 13.95 -19.57
N LYS A 199 -5.29 13.72 -18.72
CA LYS A 199 -6.46 14.62 -18.53
C LYS A 199 -6.26 15.59 -17.37
#